data_AF-A0A661BJ70-F1
#
_entry.id   AF-A0A661BJ70-F1
#
_cell.length_a   1.000
_cell.length_b   1.000
_cell.length_c   1.000
_cell.angle_alpha   90.00
_cell.angle_beta   90.00
_cell.angle_gamma   90.00
#
_symmetry.space_group_name_H-M   'P 1'
#
loop_
_entity.id
_entity.type
_entity.pdbx_description
1 polymer ?
#
loop_
_entity_poly.entity_id
_entity_poly.type
_entity_poly.pdbx_seq_one_letter_code
_entity_poly.pdbx_strand_id
1 'polypeptide(L)'
;MRPTSLKQVFDHSYFRVMREERDDIEFFPAFYNHLATKSARIEEKFAGINMAQLARTQRPGIYHLLTYFDTDEPTEYLRHLAALHGPKYLDIAPELLDLWLEAILETVRDYDPDFDSEVEAAWRAVLQKGIGFLKDAYAAQAAETKI
;
A
#
# COMPACT_ATOMS: atom_id res chain seq x y z
N MET A 1 7.99 27.03 -14.96
CA MET A 1 7.33 25.94 -14.20
C MET A 1 8.19 25.64 -12.98
N ARG A 2 7.62 25.52 -11.78
CA ARG A 2 8.35 24.92 -10.65
C ARG A 2 8.46 23.41 -10.93
N PRO A 3 9.57 22.73 -10.60
CA PRO A 3 9.57 21.28 -10.59
C PRO A 3 8.53 20.80 -9.58
N THR A 4 7.63 19.93 -10.02
CA THR A 4 6.62 19.28 -9.17
C THR A 4 7.33 18.30 -8.24
N SER A 5 7.07 18.32 -6.92
CA SER A 5 7.66 17.33 -6.02
C SER A 5 6.98 15.96 -6.20
N LEU A 6 7.67 14.85 -5.89
CA LEU A 6 7.08 13.51 -5.93
C LEU A 6 5.79 13.42 -5.09
N LYS A 7 5.74 14.13 -3.96
CA LYS A 7 4.54 14.26 -3.13
C LYS A 7 3.37 14.87 -3.90
N GLN A 8 3.62 15.95 -4.65
CA GLN A 8 2.58 16.61 -5.44
C GLN A 8 2.11 15.73 -6.61
N VAL A 9 3.02 15.04 -7.28
CA VAL A 9 2.66 14.07 -8.34
C VAL A 9 1.78 12.95 -7.75
N PHE A 10 2.19 12.41 -6.61
CA PHE A 10 1.42 11.40 -5.87
C PHE A 10 0.03 11.91 -5.49
N ASP A 11 -0.06 13.09 -4.86
CA ASP A 11 -1.33 13.67 -4.40
C ASP A 11 -2.31 13.89 -5.57
N HIS A 12 -1.82 14.38 -6.71
CA HIS A 12 -2.65 14.57 -7.91
C HIS A 12 -3.14 13.24 -8.49
N SER A 13 -2.24 12.26 -8.63
CA SER A 13 -2.60 10.92 -9.11
C SER A 13 -3.59 10.23 -8.17
N TYR A 14 -3.34 10.27 -6.86
CA TYR A 14 -4.23 9.74 -5.83
C TYR A 14 -5.64 10.36 -5.92
N PHE A 15 -5.73 11.68 -6.12
CA PHE A 15 -7.02 12.34 -6.31
C PHE A 15 -7.76 11.86 -7.56
N ARG A 16 -7.07 11.63 -8.68
CA ARG A 16 -7.68 11.09 -9.90
C ARG A 16 -8.19 9.67 -9.66
N VAL A 17 -7.33 8.74 -9.24
CA VAL A 17 -7.73 7.33 -9.09
C VAL A 17 -8.88 7.12 -8.09
N MET A 18 -9.02 7.98 -7.09
CA MET A 18 -10.14 7.92 -6.13
C MET A 18 -11.50 8.38 -6.70
N ARG A 19 -11.50 9.01 -7.87
CA ARG A 19 -12.71 9.49 -8.58
C ARG A 19 -13.04 8.67 -9.82
N GLU A 20 -12.14 7.77 -10.20
CA GLU A 20 -12.29 6.91 -11.37
C GLU A 20 -12.94 5.59 -10.99
N GLU A 21 -13.80 5.11 -11.88
CA GLU A 21 -14.41 3.79 -11.84
C GLU A 21 -14.25 3.15 -13.22
N ARG A 22 -13.98 1.84 -13.27
CA ARG A 22 -13.84 1.07 -14.51
C ARG A 22 -14.79 -0.12 -14.45
N ASP A 23 -15.66 -0.26 -15.44
CA ASP A 23 -16.68 -1.31 -15.48
C ASP A 23 -17.51 -1.41 -14.18
N ASP A 24 -17.89 -0.26 -13.61
CA ASP A 24 -18.60 -0.11 -12.32
C ASP A 24 -17.81 -0.61 -11.08
N ILE A 25 -16.48 -0.71 -11.20
CA ILE A 25 -15.57 -1.09 -10.11
C ILE A 25 -14.74 0.12 -9.67
N GLU A 26 -14.74 0.41 -8.37
CA GLU A 26 -13.88 1.43 -7.75
C GLU A 26 -12.42 0.94 -7.64
N PHE A 27 -11.48 1.87 -7.48
CA PHE A 27 -10.04 1.60 -7.37
C PHE A 27 -9.65 0.53 -6.33
N PHE A 28 -10.10 0.65 -5.07
CA PHE A 28 -9.67 -0.28 -4.02
C PHE A 28 -10.22 -1.71 -4.20
N PRO A 29 -11.50 -1.92 -4.55
CA PRO A 29 -11.98 -3.22 -4.98
C PRO A 29 -11.13 -3.85 -6.10
N ALA A 30 -10.78 -3.09 -7.15
CA ALA A 30 -9.91 -3.58 -8.21
C ALA A 30 -8.50 -3.93 -7.72
N PHE A 31 -7.94 -3.10 -6.84
CA PHE A 31 -6.66 -3.36 -6.19
C PHE A 31 -6.64 -4.70 -5.44
N TYR A 32 -7.67 -5.01 -4.65
CA TYR A 32 -7.73 -6.31 -3.95
C TYR A 32 -7.90 -7.49 -4.90
N ASN A 33 -8.61 -7.31 -6.02
CA ASN A 33 -8.68 -8.33 -7.06
C ASN A 33 -7.29 -8.59 -7.65
N HIS A 34 -6.53 -7.55 -8.01
CA HIS A 34 -5.15 -7.70 -8.47
C HIS A 34 -4.26 -8.36 -7.42
N LEU A 35 -4.34 -7.91 -6.16
CA LEU A 35 -3.55 -8.44 -5.06
C LEU A 35 -3.78 -9.94 -4.84
N ALA A 36 -5.04 -10.38 -4.83
CA ALA A 36 -5.39 -11.78 -4.63
C ALA A 36 -4.76 -12.71 -5.70
N THR A 37 -4.55 -12.21 -6.93
CA THR A 37 -3.93 -12.98 -8.01
C THR A 37 -2.41 -13.07 -7.94
N LYS A 38 -1.75 -12.30 -7.06
CA LYS A 38 -0.27 -12.25 -7.01
C LYS A 38 0.38 -13.50 -6.45
N SER A 39 -0.28 -14.22 -5.55
CA SER A 39 0.24 -15.44 -4.94
C SER A 39 -0.84 -16.19 -4.18
N ALA A 40 -0.81 -17.52 -4.22
CA ALA A 40 -1.63 -18.37 -3.35
C ALA A 40 -1.44 -18.03 -1.85
N ARG A 41 -0.22 -17.65 -1.44
CA ARG A 41 0.05 -17.21 -0.05
C ARG A 41 -0.71 -15.93 0.32
N ILE A 42 -0.91 -15.03 -0.65
CA ILE A 42 -1.69 -13.81 -0.46
C ILE A 42 -3.16 -14.17 -0.38
N GLU A 43 -3.66 -14.96 -1.32
CA GLU A 43 -5.03 -15.47 -1.30
C GLU A 43 -5.37 -16.14 0.04
N GLU A 44 -4.47 -16.97 0.59
CA GLU A 44 -4.62 -17.61 1.90
C GLU A 44 -4.72 -16.61 3.06
N LYS A 45 -3.87 -15.57 3.10
CA LYS A 45 -3.94 -14.50 4.14
C LYS A 45 -5.26 -13.75 4.15
N PHE A 46 -5.95 -13.84 3.03
CA PHE A 46 -7.17 -13.14 2.73
C PHE A 46 -8.41 -14.07 2.71
N ALA A 47 -8.21 -15.37 2.93
CA ALA A 47 -9.28 -16.36 2.95
C ALA A 47 -10.28 -16.03 4.07
N GLY A 48 -11.57 -15.95 3.71
CA GLY A 48 -12.65 -15.59 4.63
C GLY A 48 -12.77 -14.08 4.93
N ILE A 49 -11.92 -13.24 4.33
CA ILE A 49 -12.05 -11.77 4.42
C ILE A 49 -12.93 -11.28 3.27
N ASN A 50 -14.00 -10.55 3.61
CA ASN A 50 -14.81 -9.86 2.61
C ASN A 50 -14.03 -8.64 2.08
N MET A 51 -13.41 -8.77 0.90
CA MET A 51 -12.60 -7.72 0.28
C MET A 51 -13.35 -6.43 0.03
N ALA A 52 -14.62 -6.52 -0.38
CA ALA A 52 -15.45 -5.33 -0.59
C ALA A 52 -15.70 -4.57 0.73
N GLN A 53 -15.74 -5.27 1.87
CA GLN A 53 -15.81 -4.65 3.18
C GLN A 53 -14.46 -4.08 3.62
N LEU A 54 -13.35 -4.78 3.35
CA LEU A 54 -12.00 -4.33 3.68
C LEU A 54 -11.61 -3.06 2.89
N ALA A 55 -11.96 -2.99 1.60
CA ALA A 55 -11.71 -1.86 0.72
C ALA A 55 -12.32 -0.54 1.21
N ARG A 56 -13.50 -0.60 1.84
CA ARG A 56 -14.16 0.58 2.42
C ARG A 56 -13.45 1.15 3.65
N THR A 57 -12.60 0.35 4.31
CA THR A 57 -11.93 0.70 5.57
C THR A 57 -10.47 1.15 5.44
N GLN A 58 -9.81 1.01 4.28
CA GLN A 58 -8.35 1.22 4.16
C GLN A 58 -7.88 2.57 3.56
N ARG A 59 -8.77 3.49 3.21
CA ARG A 59 -8.38 4.83 2.72
C ARG A 59 -7.43 5.61 3.67
N PRO A 60 -7.53 5.51 5.01
CA PRO A 60 -6.59 6.19 5.91
C PRO A 60 -5.13 5.72 5.77
N GLY A 61 -4.91 4.46 5.38
CA GLY A 61 -3.57 3.86 5.34
C GLY A 61 -2.61 4.55 4.38
N ILE A 62 -3.09 4.87 3.16
CA ILE A 62 -2.28 5.55 2.14
C ILE A 62 -1.84 6.94 2.61
N TYR A 63 -2.73 7.69 3.28
CA TYR A 63 -2.39 9.01 3.82
C TYR A 63 -1.33 8.96 4.92
N HIS A 64 -1.34 7.92 5.77
CA HIS A 64 -0.29 7.74 6.78
C HIS A 64 1.07 7.38 6.17
N LEU A 65 1.10 6.62 5.07
CA LEU A 65 2.32 6.36 4.31
C LEU A 65 2.86 7.65 3.68
N LEU A 66 1.99 8.47 3.09
CA LEU A 66 2.36 9.76 2.52
C LEU A 66 2.89 10.72 3.59
N THR A 67 2.24 10.78 4.76
CA THR A 67 2.69 11.61 5.88
C THR A 67 4.10 11.19 6.31
N TYR A 68 4.34 9.89 6.46
CA TYR A 68 5.67 9.39 6.79
C TYR A 68 6.71 9.70 5.69
N PHE A 69 6.32 9.64 4.42
CA PHE A 69 7.19 10.05 3.31
C PHE A 69 7.63 11.51 3.45
N ASP A 70 6.71 12.41 3.79
CA ASP A 70 6.93 13.86 3.87
C ASP A 70 7.71 14.27 5.14
N THR A 71 7.40 13.66 6.30
CA THR A 71 7.93 14.11 7.60
C THR A 71 9.14 13.32 8.08
N ASP A 72 9.38 12.13 7.54
CA ASP A 72 10.32 11.13 8.08
C ASP A 72 10.00 10.62 9.49
N GLU A 73 8.81 10.98 10.00
CA GLU A 73 8.33 10.61 11.33
C GLU A 73 7.13 9.68 11.20
N PRO A 74 7.22 8.41 11.62
CA PRO A 74 6.09 7.49 11.51
C PRO A 74 4.95 7.99 12.41
N THR A 75 3.72 7.87 11.93
CA THR A 75 2.53 8.19 12.73
C THR A 75 2.23 7.05 13.72
N GLU A 76 1.45 7.32 14.78
CA GLU A 76 0.98 6.26 15.69
C GLU A 76 0.22 5.16 14.95
N TYR A 77 -0.57 5.54 13.93
CA TYR A 77 -1.25 4.58 13.07
C TYR A 77 -0.27 3.67 12.33
N LEU A 78 0.80 4.23 11.75
CA LEU A 78 1.81 3.44 11.03
C LEU A 78 2.59 2.52 11.98
N ARG A 79 2.93 2.98 13.20
CA ARG A 79 3.49 2.13 14.25
C ARG A 79 2.57 0.97 14.62
N HIS A 80 1.28 1.26 14.78
CA HIS A 80 0.28 0.23 15.06
C HIS A 80 0.17 -0.80 13.92
N LEU A 81 0.15 -0.34 12.66
CA LEU A 81 0.18 -1.23 11.50
C LEU A 81 1.43 -2.11 11.48
N ALA A 82 2.60 -1.56 11.80
CA ALA A 82 3.85 -2.32 11.86
C ALA A 82 3.82 -3.44 12.93
N ALA A 83 3.21 -3.18 14.08
CA ALA A 83 2.97 -4.21 15.08
C ALA A 83 2.00 -5.28 14.56
N LEU A 84 0.87 -4.88 13.96
CA LEU A 84 -0.12 -5.83 13.42
C LEU A 84 0.43 -6.71 12.29
N HIS A 85 1.25 -6.17 11.39
CA HIS A 85 1.82 -6.93 10.28
C HIS A 85 2.96 -7.87 10.70
N GLY A 86 3.49 -7.69 11.92
CA GLY A 86 4.56 -8.50 12.46
C GLY A 86 4.21 -9.98 12.70
N PRO A 87 5.21 -10.81 13.00
CA PRO A 87 5.08 -12.26 13.13
C PRO A 87 4.16 -12.72 14.26
N LYS A 88 3.89 -11.84 15.23
CA LYS A 88 3.03 -12.15 16.39
C LYS A 88 1.53 -12.11 16.07
N TYR A 89 1.12 -11.34 15.07
CA TYR A 89 -0.29 -11.08 14.79
C TYR A 89 -0.68 -11.60 13.40
N LEU A 90 -0.50 -10.80 12.36
CA LEU A 90 -0.89 -11.19 11.00
C LEU A 90 0.18 -12.01 10.28
N ASP A 91 1.43 -11.92 10.73
CA ASP A 91 2.57 -12.64 10.16
C ASP A 91 2.66 -12.43 8.64
N ILE A 92 2.66 -11.15 8.23
CA ILE A 92 2.75 -10.78 6.81
C ILE A 92 4.22 -10.76 6.44
N ALA A 93 4.68 -11.85 5.82
CA ALA A 93 6.07 -11.99 5.41
C ALA A 93 6.50 -10.81 4.50
N PRO A 94 7.73 -10.28 4.65
CA PRO A 94 8.22 -9.13 3.90
C PRO A 94 8.01 -9.22 2.37
N GLU A 95 8.16 -10.40 1.78
CA GLU A 95 8.02 -10.58 0.32
C GLU A 95 6.56 -10.38 -0.15
N LEU A 96 5.58 -10.57 0.74
CA LEU A 96 4.17 -10.31 0.41
C LEU A 96 3.89 -8.81 0.32
N LEU A 97 4.65 -7.97 1.02
CA LEU A 97 4.55 -6.52 0.93
C LEU A 97 5.12 -5.99 -0.40
N ASP A 98 6.08 -6.70 -1.01
CA ASP A 98 6.55 -6.37 -2.37
C ASP A 98 5.47 -6.68 -3.42
N LEU A 99 4.80 -7.82 -3.29
CA LEU A 99 3.68 -8.16 -4.15
C LEU A 99 2.50 -7.20 -3.98
N TRP A 100 2.27 -6.72 -2.74
CA TRP A 100 1.30 -5.66 -2.46
C TRP A 100 1.63 -4.37 -3.21
N LEU A 101 2.90 -3.97 -3.23
CA LEU A 101 3.35 -2.79 -3.97
C LEU A 101 3.12 -2.93 -5.47
N GLU A 102 3.47 -4.08 -6.06
CA GLU A 102 3.26 -4.27 -7.49
C GLU A 102 1.76 -4.31 -7.85
N ALA A 103 0.92 -4.91 -7.01
CA ALA A 103 -0.53 -4.93 -7.23
C ALA A 103 -1.15 -3.52 -7.21
N ILE A 104 -0.76 -2.66 -6.27
CA ILE A 104 -1.29 -1.29 -6.23
C ILE A 104 -0.77 -0.46 -7.41
N LEU A 105 0.49 -0.62 -7.83
CA LEU A 105 1.03 0.10 -9.00
C LEU A 105 0.37 -0.32 -10.31
N GLU A 106 0.08 -1.61 -10.50
CA GLU A 106 -0.72 -2.09 -11.64
C GLU A 106 -2.12 -1.47 -11.63
N THR A 107 -2.75 -1.42 -10.46
CA THR A 107 -4.08 -0.80 -10.34
C THR A 107 -4.04 0.70 -10.64
N VAL A 108 -2.99 1.41 -10.22
CA VAL A 108 -2.79 2.84 -10.56
C VAL A 108 -2.64 3.02 -12.06
N ARG A 109 -1.91 2.13 -12.74
CA ARG A 109 -1.78 2.17 -14.21
C ARG A 109 -3.11 2.03 -14.93
N ASP A 110 -4.01 1.20 -14.42
CA ASP A 110 -5.31 0.97 -15.04
C ASP A 110 -6.32 2.10 -14.73
N TYR A 111 -6.20 2.74 -13.57
CA TYR A 111 -7.17 3.72 -13.08
C TYR A 111 -6.76 5.17 -13.30
N ASP A 112 -5.47 5.50 -13.34
CA ASP A 112 -5.04 6.88 -13.54
C ASP A 112 -5.06 7.24 -15.04
N PRO A 113 -5.96 8.12 -15.51
CA PRO A 113 -6.04 8.49 -16.92
C PRO A 113 -4.80 9.23 -17.43
N ASP A 114 -4.01 9.83 -16.53
CA ASP A 114 -2.76 10.52 -16.85
C ASP A 114 -1.55 9.71 -16.36
N PHE A 115 -1.66 8.38 -16.29
CA PHE A 115 -0.55 7.53 -15.86
C PHE A 115 0.67 7.68 -16.79
N ASP A 116 1.82 7.94 -16.19
CA ASP A 116 3.11 7.94 -16.86
C ASP A 116 4.23 7.44 -15.93
N SER A 117 5.48 7.48 -16.40
CA SER A 117 6.64 7.07 -15.61
C SER A 117 6.91 7.95 -14.38
N GLU A 118 6.49 9.22 -14.40
CA GLU A 118 6.65 10.12 -13.25
C GLU A 118 5.64 9.76 -12.15
N VAL A 119 4.39 9.48 -12.54
CA VAL A 119 3.35 8.95 -11.65
C VAL A 119 3.79 7.64 -11.00
N GLU A 120 4.28 6.68 -11.80
CA GLU A 120 4.76 5.40 -11.27
C GLU A 120 5.89 5.60 -10.25
N ALA A 121 6.87 6.45 -10.58
CA ALA A 121 7.99 6.75 -9.71
C ALA A 121 7.54 7.40 -8.39
N ALA A 122 6.58 8.32 -8.43
CA ALA A 122 6.03 8.97 -7.26
C ALA A 122 5.30 8.00 -6.33
N TRP A 123 4.41 7.15 -6.87
CA TRP A 123 3.74 6.09 -6.11
C TRP A 123 4.73 5.12 -5.49
N ARG A 124 5.69 4.64 -6.27
CA ARG A 124 6.70 3.70 -5.80
C ARG A 124 7.53 4.31 -4.68
N ALA A 125 8.01 5.56 -4.82
CA ALA A 125 8.81 6.22 -3.79
C ALA A 125 8.06 6.42 -2.47
N VAL A 126 6.81 6.89 -2.53
CA VAL A 126 5.98 7.12 -1.33
C VAL A 126 5.71 5.80 -0.59
N LEU A 127 5.25 4.77 -1.32
CA LEU A 127 4.83 3.51 -0.72
C LEU A 127 6.02 2.67 -0.24
N GLN A 128 7.13 2.63 -0.99
CA GLN A 128 8.31 1.85 -0.62
C GLN A 128 8.90 2.28 0.72
N LYS A 129 8.90 3.60 1.03
CA LYS A 129 9.40 4.07 2.32
C LYS A 129 8.61 3.48 3.49
N GLY A 130 7.29 3.54 3.43
CA GLY A 130 6.43 2.99 4.47
C GLY A 130 6.45 1.46 4.52
N ILE A 131 6.54 0.78 3.36
CA ILE A 131 6.73 -0.67 3.31
C ILE A 131 8.05 -1.09 3.96
N GLY A 132 9.13 -0.35 3.71
CA GLY A 132 10.43 -0.56 4.35
C GLY A 132 10.31 -0.52 5.88
N PHE A 133 9.63 0.49 6.40
CA PHE A 133 9.36 0.60 7.84
C PHE A 133 8.62 -0.63 8.41
N LEU A 134 7.61 -1.16 7.70
CA LEU A 134 6.91 -2.38 8.13
C LEU A 134 7.82 -3.62 8.13
N LYS A 135 8.68 -3.74 7.11
CA LYS A 135 9.64 -4.87 7.00
C LYS A 135 10.69 -4.84 8.11
N ASP A 136 11.24 -3.66 8.39
CA ASP A 136 12.22 -3.48 9.47
C ASP A 136 11.60 -3.83 10.84
N ALA A 137 10.36 -3.37 11.08
CA ALA A 137 9.63 -3.72 12.29
C ALA A 137 9.34 -5.23 12.40
N TYR A 138 9.01 -5.89 11.29
CA TYR A 138 8.83 -7.35 11.25
C TYR A 138 10.12 -8.07 11.65
N ALA A 139 11.26 -7.67 11.07
CA ALA A 139 12.56 -8.27 11.35
C ALA A 139 12.97 -8.11 12.82
N ALA A 140 12.76 -6.92 13.40
CA ALA A 140 13.03 -6.65 14.81
C ALA A 140 12.18 -7.55 15.73
N GLN A 141 10.86 -7.63 15.50
CA GLN A 141 9.95 -8.47 16.27
C GLN A 141 10.27 -9.97 16.16
N ALA A 142 10.68 -10.42 14.96
CA ALA A 142 11.06 -11.80 14.73
C ALA A 142 12.35 -12.19 15.48
N ALA A 143 13.26 -11.24 15.71
CA ALA A 143 14.47 -11.45 16.50
C ALA A 143 14.15 -11.57 18.01
N GLU A 144 13.22 -10.76 18.51
CA GLU A 144 12.77 -10.81 19.91
C GLU A 144 12.04 -12.11 20.27
N THR A 145 11.31 -12.69 19.31
CA THR A 145 10.53 -13.93 19.52
C THR A 145 11.40 -15.20 19.58
N LYS A 146 12.69 -15.10 19.20
CA LYS A 146 13.65 -16.22 19.19
C LYS A 146 14.44 -16.36 20.50
N ILE A 147 14.17 -15.51 21.49
CA ILE A 147 14.81 -15.48 22.82
C ILE A 147 13.83 -16.11 23.83
#